data_AF-A0AB37TNZ0-F1
#
_entry.id   AF-A0AB37TNZ0-F1
#
_cell.length_a   1.000
_cell.length_b   1.000
_cell.length_c   1.000
_cell.angle_alpha   90.00
_cell.angle_beta   90.00
_cell.angle_gamma   90.00
#
_symmetry.space_group_name_H-M   'P 1'
#
loop_
_entity.id
_entity.type
_entity.pdbx_description
1 polymer ?
#
loop_
_entity_poly.entity_id
_entity_poly.type
_entity_poly.pdbx_seq_one_letter_code
_entity_poly.pdbx_strand_id
1 'polypeptide(L)' 'MKATARRKPGARMTLHVYRVTRDGAVTQDFGTLNVEGKENALPIRDAYPPCECPRHRAAKAAAR' A
#
# COMPACT_ATOMS: atom_id res chain seq x y z
N MET A 1 17.07 -2.95 -24.48
CA MET A 1 16.48 -4.31 -24.31
C MET A 1 15.57 -4.27 -23.09
N LYS A 2 14.24 -4.33 -23.25
CA LYS A 2 13.33 -4.44 -22.11
C LYS A 2 13.11 -5.92 -21.81
N ALA A 3 13.73 -6.42 -20.75
CA ALA A 3 13.48 -7.76 -20.25
C ALA A 3 12.05 -7.79 -19.68
N THR A 4 11.10 -8.40 -20.40
CA THR A 4 9.82 -8.77 -19.82
C THR A 4 10.08 -9.87 -18.80
N ALA A 5 10.13 -9.50 -17.52
CA ALA A 5 10.35 -10.44 -16.43
C ALA A 5 9.31 -11.57 -16.51
N ARG A 6 9.79 -12.82 -16.54
CA ARG A 6 8.95 -14.02 -16.59
C ARG A 6 8.05 -14.03 -15.36
N ARG A 7 6.73 -13.94 -15.55
CA ARG A 7 5.76 -14.06 -14.45
C ARG A 7 6.00 -15.39 -13.73
N LYS A 8 6.31 -15.34 -12.43
CA LYS A 8 6.37 -16.53 -11.60
C LYS A 8 4.96 -17.13 -11.47
N PRO A 9 4.76 -18.43 -11.70
CA PRO A 9 3.48 -19.08 -11.44
C PRO A 9 3.05 -18.83 -9.98
N GLY A 10 1.82 -18.33 -9.77
CA GLY A 10 1.28 -18.00 -8.44
C GLY A 10 1.40 -16.53 -8.01
N ALA A 11 2.27 -15.74 -8.66
CA ALA A 11 2.33 -14.30 -8.44
C ALA A 11 1.13 -13.62 -9.13
N ARG A 12 0.21 -13.08 -8.33
CA ARG A 12 -0.99 -12.38 -8.84
C ARG A 12 -0.74 -10.89 -9.03
N MET A 13 0.18 -10.32 -8.25
CA MET A 13 0.52 -8.91 -8.28
C MET A 13 2.01 -8.70 -8.06
N THR A 14 2.57 -7.72 -8.79
CA THR A 14 3.94 -7.23 -8.62
C THR A 14 3.85 -5.80 -8.12
N LEU A 15 4.50 -5.52 -6.99
CA LEU A 15 4.59 -4.17 -6.42
C LEU A 15 6.02 -3.65 -6.56
N HIS A 16 6.13 -2.40 -7.02
CA HIS A 16 7.37 -1.63 -6.94
C HIS A 16 7.24 -0.66 -5.78
N VAL A 17 8.16 -0.72 -4.82
CA VAL A 17 8.07 0.07 -3.59
C VAL A 17 9.17 1.10 -3.56
N TYR A 18 8.78 2.37 -3.52
CA TYR A 18 9.69 3.51 -3.48
C TYR A 18 9.44 4.35 -2.24
N ARG A 19 10.52 4.86 -1.63
CA ARG A 19 10.44 6.02 -0.75
C ARG A 19 10.49 7.27 -1.60
N VAL A 20 9.55 8.18 -1.39
CA VAL A 20 9.50 9.46 -2.12
C VAL A 20 9.50 10.65 -1.17
N THR A 21 10.01 11.79 -1.66
CA THR A 21 9.83 13.10 -1.03
C THR A 21 8.39 13.59 -1.22
N ARG A 22 8.04 14.68 -0.52
CA ARG A 22 6.74 15.35 -0.69
C ARG A 22 6.47 15.76 -2.14
N ASP A 23 7.51 16.11 -2.88
CA ASP A 23 7.42 16.58 -4.27
C ASP A 23 7.49 15.42 -5.28
N GLY A 24 7.49 14.17 -4.80
CA GLY A 24 7.44 12.96 -5.62
C GLY A 24 8.80 12.44 -6.09
N ALA A 25 9.92 12.99 -5.61
CA ALA A 25 11.25 12.49 -5.97
C ALA A 25 11.56 11.19 -5.21
N VAL A 26 12.02 10.14 -5.90
CA VAL A 26 12.40 8.85 -5.29
C VAL A 26 13.72 9.01 -4.53
N THR A 27 13.70 8.76 -3.22
CA THR A 27 14.89 8.77 -2.37
C THR A 27 15.46 7.38 -2.11
N GLN A 28 14.64 6.34 -2.30
CA GLN A 28 15.06 4.95 -2.08
C GLN A 28 14.17 4.00 -2.88
N ASP A 29 14.80 3.04 -3.55
CA ASP A 29 14.12 1.91 -4.19
C ASP A 29 14.24 0.69 -3.25
N PHE A 30 13.11 0.16 -2.80
CA PHE A 30 13.06 -1.05 -1.99
C PHE A 30 12.94 -2.33 -2.82
N GLY A 31 12.96 -2.20 -4.14
CA GLY A 31 12.92 -3.29 -5.09
C GLY A 31 11.50 -3.75 -5.44
N THR A 32 11.45 -4.96 -5.99
CA THR A 32 10.23 -5.57 -6.54
C THR A 32 9.71 -6.65 -5.59
N LEU A 33 8.49 -6.47 -5.08
CA LEU A 33 7.78 -7.46 -4.27
C LEU A 33 6.84 -8.27 -5.15
N ASN A 34 6.95 -9.60 -5.10
CA ASN A 34 6.01 -10.52 -5.74
C ASN A 34 5.01 -10.98 -4.68
N VAL A 35 3.75 -10.60 -4.84
CA VAL A 35 2.67 -11.06 -3.96
C VAL A 35 2.13 -12.37 -4.53
N GLU A 36 2.50 -13.47 -3.89
CA GLU A 36 1.91 -14.77 -4.13
C GLU A 36 0.49 -14.79 -3.54
N GLY A 37 -0.48 -15.27 -4.31
CA GLY A 37 -1.83 -15.48 -3.80
C GLY A 37 -1.85 -16.67 -2.84
N LYS A 38 -1.65 -16.45 -1.54
CA LYS A 38 -1.89 -17.46 -0.51
C LYS A 38 -3.34 -17.34 -0.04
N GLU A 39 -3.99 -18.48 0.21
CA GLU A 39 -5.36 -18.58 0.74
C GLU A 39 -5.57 -17.81 2.06
N ASN A 40 -4.47 -17.50 2.76
CA ASN A 40 -4.44 -16.59 3.89
C ASN A 40 -3.95 -15.22 3.40
N ALA A 41 -4.89 -14.40 2.92
CA ALA A 41 -4.67 -12.97 2.82
C ALA A 41 -4.02 -12.49 4.12
N LEU A 42 -2.96 -11.69 4.02
CA LEU A 42 -2.49 -10.92 5.18
C LEU A 42 -3.74 -10.28 5.79
N PRO A 43 -3.97 -10.36 7.12
CA PRO A 43 -5.10 -9.67 7.71
C PRO A 43 -4.85 -8.19 7.44
N ILE A 44 -5.45 -7.69 6.36
CA ILE A 44 -5.76 -6.28 6.23
C ILE A 44 -6.60 -6.06 7.47
N ARG A 45 -5.96 -5.49 8.50
CA ARG A 45 -6.68 -5.07 9.68
C ARG A 45 -7.57 -3.96 9.14
N ASP A 46 -8.81 -4.30 8.83
CA ASP A 46 -9.85 -3.33 8.46
C ASP A 46 -10.10 -2.30 9.58
N ALA A 47 -9.43 -2.47 10.73
CA ALA A 47 -9.20 -1.44 11.73
C ALA A 47 -8.20 -0.37 11.23
N TYR A 48 -8.65 0.44 10.28
CA TYR A 48 -8.02 1.73 10.02
C TYR A 48 -8.20 2.63 11.24
N PRO A 49 -7.18 3.40 11.65
CA PRO A 49 -7.37 4.39 12.70
C PRO A 49 -8.50 5.35 12.27
N PRO A 50 -9.32 5.81 13.22
CA PRO A 50 -10.38 6.76 12.87
C PRO A 50 -9.79 7.98 12.18
N CYS A 51 -10.45 8.48 11.14
CA CYS A 51 -10.01 9.70 10.46
C CYS A 51 -9.95 10.87 11.45
N GLU A 52 -8.76 11.46 11.62
CA GLU A 52 -8.54 12.58 12.55
C GLU A 52 -8.59 13.97 11.90
N CYS A 53 -9.03 14.05 10.64
CA CYS A 53 -9.10 15.34 9.94
C CYS A 53 -10.11 16.29 10.59
N PRO A 54 -9.96 17.63 10.43
CA PRO A 54 -10.82 18.61 11.09
C PRO A 54 -12.33 18.37 10.86
N ARG A 55 -12.70 17.94 9.65
CA ARG A 55 -14.08 17.63 9.27
C ARG A 55 -14.66 16.46 10.08
N HIS A 56 -13.94 15.34 10.17
CA HIS A 56 -14.38 14.15 10.90
C HIS A 56 -14.24 14.30 12.41
N ARG A 57 -13.28 15.12 12.88
CA ARG A 57 -13.15 15.50 14.30
C ARG A 57 -14.36 16.30 14.78
N ALA A 58 -14.79 17.31 14.01
CA ALA A 58 -15.96 18.13 14.35
C ALA A 58 -17.26 17.30 14.40
N ALA A 59 -17.45 16.38 13.44
CA ALA A 59 -18.62 15.51 13.41
C ALA A 59 -18.72 14.59 14.64
N LYS A 60 -17.59 14.03 15.12
CA LYS A 60 -17.57 13.24 16.36
C LYS A 60 -17.89 14.05 17.62
N ALA A 61 -17.47 15.31 17.65
CA ALA A 61 -17.75 16.20 18.78
C ALA A 61 -19.23 16.61 18.84
N ALA A 62 -19.87 16.80 17.68
CA ALA A 62 -21.29 17.14 17.58
C ALA A 62 -22.24 15.95 17.80
N ALA A 63 -21.76 14.71 17.61
CA ALA A 63 -22.51 13.48 17.83
C ALA A 63 -22.42 12.95 19.27
N ARG A 64 -21.76 13.70 20.17
CA ARG A 64 -21.63 13.43 21.60
C ARG A 64 -22.58 14.32 22.38
#